data_AF-A0A2Z5EN68-F1
#
_entry.id   AF-A0A2Z5EN68-F1
#
_cell.length_a   1.000
_cell.length_b   1.000
_cell.length_c   1.000
_cell.angle_alpha   90.00
_cell.angle_beta   90.00
_cell.angle_gamma   90.00
#
_symmetry.space_group_name_H-M   'P 1'
#
loop_
_entity.id
_entity.type
_entity.pdbx_description
1 polymer ?
#
loop_
_entity_poly.entity_id
_entity_poly.type
_entity_poly.pdbx_seq_one_letter_code
_entity_poly.pdbx_strand_id
1 'polypeptide(L)'
;SSGALAGRRVALALEPDLLAGVAALLTEAGAIVVTAITPTGANHLDQLACEEVVVGDFEDTEARAREAGAELLVASSHGAGTAGRLGIPLLRLGFPVVDRLGAQHLTTVGYRGSLRLLFAVANELLALPHSAPTPPTTSWETPC
;
A
#
# COMPACT_ATOMS: atom_id res chain seq x y z
N SER A 1 7.92 4.88 -18.45
CA SER A 1 6.62 5.60 -18.45
C SER A 1 6.44 6.16 -17.06
N SER A 2 6.53 7.48 -16.85
CA SER A 2 6.51 8.08 -15.50
C SER A 2 5.12 8.60 -15.16
N GLY A 3 4.25 7.72 -14.66
CA GLY A 3 3.01 8.11 -13.97
C GLY A 3 3.24 8.18 -12.47
N ALA A 4 2.46 8.97 -11.73
CA ALA A 4 2.65 9.18 -10.28
C ALA A 4 2.63 7.89 -9.43
N LEU A 5 2.08 6.80 -9.95
CA LEU A 5 2.00 5.48 -9.31
C LEU A 5 3.03 4.47 -9.85
N ALA A 6 3.62 4.73 -11.01
CA ALA A 6 4.48 3.76 -11.68
C ALA A 6 5.77 3.51 -10.88
N GLY A 7 6.01 2.25 -10.53
CA GLY A 7 7.17 1.81 -9.76
C GLY A 7 7.14 2.19 -8.27
N ARG A 8 6.06 2.83 -7.79
CA ARG A 8 5.94 3.25 -6.40
C ARG A 8 5.76 2.04 -5.49
N ARG A 9 6.55 1.96 -4.43
CA ARG A 9 6.54 0.84 -3.48
C ARG A 9 5.50 1.09 -2.38
N VAL A 10 4.48 0.24 -2.29
CA VAL A 10 3.35 0.44 -1.37
C VAL A 10 3.22 -0.76 -0.42
N ALA A 11 3.12 -0.47 0.88
CA ALA A 11 2.77 -1.45 1.90
C ALA A 11 1.26 -1.38 2.20
N LEU A 12 0.61 -2.54 2.31
CA LEU A 12 -0.82 -2.64 2.60
C LEU A 12 -1.02 -3.40 3.92
N ALA A 13 -1.88 -2.90 4.80
CA ALA A 13 -2.33 -3.59 6.00
C ALA A 13 -3.85 -3.46 6.13
N LEU A 14 -4.58 -4.44 5.56
CA LEU A 14 -6.01 -4.39 5.31
C LEU A 14 -6.69 -5.75 5.54
N GLU A 15 -8.02 -5.74 5.64
CA GLU A 15 -8.83 -6.96 5.68
C GLU A 15 -8.71 -7.77 4.37
N PRO A 16 -8.88 -9.10 4.38
CA PRO A 16 -8.47 -9.97 3.27
C PRO A 16 -9.06 -9.59 1.90
N ASP A 17 -10.37 -9.33 1.83
CA ASP A 17 -11.03 -9.00 0.56
C ASP A 17 -10.63 -7.60 0.06
N LEU A 18 -10.50 -6.66 1.00
CA LEU A 18 -10.09 -5.30 0.69
C LEU A 18 -8.63 -5.25 0.26
N LEU A 19 -7.75 -6.01 0.93
CA LEU A 19 -6.35 -6.18 0.60
C LEU A 19 -6.18 -6.66 -0.83
N ALA A 20 -6.88 -7.73 -1.21
CA ALA A 20 -6.83 -8.29 -2.56
C ALA A 20 -7.29 -7.29 -3.63
N GLY A 21 -8.43 -6.62 -3.40
CA GLY A 21 -8.96 -5.64 -4.34
C GLY A 21 -8.06 -4.41 -4.51
N VAL A 22 -7.50 -3.90 -3.42
CA VAL A 22 -6.59 -2.74 -3.44
C VAL A 22 -5.27 -3.11 -4.08
N ALA A 23 -4.70 -4.26 -3.75
CA ALA A 23 -3.44 -4.70 -4.33
C ALA A 23 -3.55 -4.92 -5.84
N ALA A 24 -4.64 -5.56 -6.31
CA ALA A 24 -4.88 -5.73 -7.74
C ALA A 24 -4.97 -4.38 -8.46
N LEU A 25 -5.79 -3.45 -7.94
CA LEU A 25 -5.96 -2.12 -8.51
C LEU A 25 -4.65 -1.32 -8.58
N LEU A 26 -3.83 -1.38 -7.53
CA LEU A 26 -2.54 -0.69 -7.48
C LEU A 26 -1.52 -1.31 -8.43
N THR A 27 -1.50 -2.63 -8.52
CA THR A 27 -0.61 -3.36 -9.43
C THR A 27 -0.95 -3.08 -10.89
N GLU A 28 -2.25 -3.06 -11.24
CA GLU A 28 -2.73 -2.66 -12.58
C GLU A 28 -2.34 -1.21 -12.92
N ALA A 29 -2.31 -0.33 -11.92
CA ALA A 29 -1.87 1.06 -12.07
C ALA A 29 -0.33 1.22 -12.10
N GLY A 30 0.43 0.13 -11.98
CA GLY A 30 1.88 0.10 -12.08
C GLY A 30 2.63 0.33 -10.77
N ALA A 31 1.95 0.37 -9.63
CA ALA A 31 2.60 0.37 -8.32
C ALA A 31 3.08 -1.05 -7.95
N ILE A 32 4.03 -1.14 -7.03
CA ILE A 32 4.59 -2.41 -6.54
C ILE A 32 4.09 -2.61 -5.11
N VAL A 33 3.27 -3.62 -4.88
CA VAL A 33 2.84 -4.01 -3.53
C VAL A 33 3.96 -4.83 -2.88
N VAL A 34 4.74 -4.19 -2.02
CA VAL A 34 5.97 -4.76 -1.46
C VAL A 34 5.73 -5.60 -0.22
N THR A 35 4.63 -5.35 0.49
CA THR A 35 4.18 -6.19 1.60
C THR A 35 2.67 -6.03 1.76
N ALA A 36 1.98 -7.14 1.99
CA ALA A 36 0.54 -7.21 2.14
C ALA A 36 0.20 -7.95 3.44
N ILE A 37 -0.19 -7.20 4.48
CA ILE A 37 -0.53 -7.74 5.79
C ILE A 37 -2.04 -7.78 5.97
N THR A 38 -2.54 -8.85 6.58
CA THR A 38 -3.95 -9.03 6.90
C THR A 38 -4.13 -9.73 8.25
N PRO A 39 -5.18 -9.41 9.02
CA PRO A 39 -5.39 -10.05 10.32
C PRO A 39 -5.80 -11.53 10.24
N THR A 40 -6.31 -11.99 9.09
CA THR A 40 -6.84 -13.35 8.92
C THR A 40 -6.54 -13.89 7.53
N GLY A 41 -6.22 -15.16 7.39
CA GLY A 41 -6.01 -15.77 6.07
C GLY A 41 -7.31 -15.93 5.28
N ALA A 42 -7.19 -15.98 3.95
CA ALA A 42 -8.27 -16.34 3.04
C ALA A 42 -7.69 -16.95 1.76
N ASN A 43 -8.36 -17.95 1.18
CA ASN A 43 -7.83 -18.72 0.04
C ASN A 43 -7.54 -17.87 -1.21
N HIS A 44 -8.25 -16.76 -1.41
CA HIS A 44 -8.01 -15.88 -2.55
C HIS A 44 -6.72 -15.06 -2.43
N LEU A 45 -6.10 -15.03 -1.25
CA LEU A 45 -4.83 -14.36 -1.04
C LEU A 45 -3.65 -15.09 -1.68
N ASP A 46 -3.77 -16.39 -1.95
CA ASP A 46 -2.70 -17.18 -2.60
C ASP A 46 -2.44 -16.74 -4.05
N GLN A 47 -3.36 -15.97 -4.64
CA GLN A 47 -3.31 -15.51 -6.03
C GLN A 47 -2.91 -14.03 -6.15
N LEU A 48 -2.60 -13.37 -5.03
CA LEU A 48 -2.23 -11.96 -5.03
C LEU A 48 -0.90 -11.74 -5.73
N ALA A 49 -0.86 -10.78 -6.65
CA ALA A 49 0.38 -10.35 -7.30
C ALA A 49 1.20 -9.42 -6.39
N CYS A 50 1.67 -9.94 -5.25
CA CYS A 50 2.55 -9.22 -4.34
C CYS A 50 3.73 -10.08 -3.91
N GLU A 51 4.79 -9.44 -3.43
CA GLU A 51 6.04 -10.10 -3.06
C GLU A 51 5.87 -11.01 -1.82
N GLU A 52 5.04 -10.58 -0.86
CA GLU A 52 4.76 -11.30 0.38
C GLU A 52 3.35 -10.98 0.89
N VAL A 53 2.59 -12.02 1.25
CA VAL A 53 1.36 -11.92 2.04
C VAL A 53 1.61 -12.43 3.45
N VAL A 54 1.29 -11.63 4.46
CA VAL A 54 1.49 -11.97 5.87
C VAL A 54 0.15 -11.99 6.58
N VAL A 55 -0.14 -13.10 7.26
CA VAL A 55 -1.27 -13.19 8.19
C VAL A 55 -0.75 -12.89 9.58
N GLY A 56 -1.09 -11.73 10.12
CA GLY A 56 -0.50 -11.23 11.37
C GLY A 56 -1.02 -9.86 11.76
N ASP A 57 -0.32 -9.22 12.70
CA ASP A 57 -0.70 -7.92 13.25
C ASP A 57 0.14 -6.75 12.68
N PHE A 58 -0.07 -5.55 13.24
CA PHE A 58 0.59 -4.33 12.81
C PHE A 58 2.06 -4.21 13.25
N GLU A 59 2.51 -4.94 14.26
CA GLU A 59 3.91 -4.86 14.72
C GLU A 59 4.83 -5.46 13.64
N ASP A 60 4.37 -6.54 13.02
CA ASP A 60 5.00 -7.18 11.86
C ASP A 60 5.09 -6.28 10.61
N THR A 61 4.18 -5.32 10.49
CA THR A 61 4.07 -4.43 9.32
C THR A 61 5.26 -3.49 9.20
N GLU A 62 5.79 -2.99 10.32
CA GLU A 62 6.82 -1.95 10.28
C GLU A 62 8.16 -2.47 9.75
N ALA A 63 8.65 -3.58 10.31
CA ALA A 63 9.94 -4.15 9.92
C ALA A 63 9.94 -4.52 8.44
N ARG A 64 8.89 -5.23 7.99
CA ARG A 64 8.73 -5.64 6.58
C ARG A 64 8.60 -4.46 5.63
N ALA A 65 7.77 -3.47 5.97
CA ALA A 65 7.63 -2.27 5.15
C ALA A 65 8.95 -1.48 5.03
N ARG A 66 9.75 -1.44 6.10
CA ARG A 66 11.08 -0.81 6.09
C ARG A 66 12.07 -1.59 5.23
N GLU A 67 12.21 -2.89 5.45
CA GLU A 67 13.13 -3.75 4.71
C GLU A 67 12.81 -3.76 3.22
N ALA A 68 11.52 -3.77 2.88
CA ALA A 68 11.06 -3.71 1.50
C ALA A 68 11.01 -2.27 0.94
N GLY A 69 11.46 -1.25 1.67
CA GLY A 69 11.56 0.13 1.18
C GLY A 69 10.23 0.73 0.73
N ALA A 70 9.16 0.55 1.51
CA ALA A 70 7.85 1.13 1.23
C ALA A 70 7.89 2.66 1.25
N GLU A 71 7.16 3.29 0.33
CA GLU A 71 7.04 4.74 0.18
C GLU A 71 5.65 5.27 0.59
N LEU A 72 4.69 4.38 0.83
CA LEU A 72 3.35 4.65 1.32
C LEU A 72 2.84 3.45 2.11
N LEU A 73 2.19 3.72 3.24
CA LEU A 73 1.38 2.75 3.96
C LEU A 73 -0.10 2.98 3.67
N VAL A 74 -0.84 1.92 3.32
CA VAL A 74 -2.30 1.93 3.24
C VAL A 74 -2.84 1.06 4.37
N ALA A 75 -3.50 1.66 5.36
CA ALA A 75 -3.95 0.96 6.55
C ALA A 75 -5.09 1.70 7.26
N SER A 76 -5.68 1.07 8.26
CA SER A 76 -6.66 1.72 9.14
C SER A 76 -6.00 2.77 10.05
N SER A 77 -6.75 3.44 10.94
CA SER A 77 -6.16 4.46 11.83
C SER A 77 -5.05 3.90 12.74
N HIS A 78 -5.01 2.59 12.98
CA HIS A 78 -3.94 1.93 13.73
C HIS A 78 -2.56 2.06 13.06
N GLY A 79 -2.51 2.25 11.74
CA GLY A 79 -1.27 2.43 11.00
C GLY A 79 -0.57 3.77 11.25
N ALA A 80 -1.20 4.72 11.95
CA ALA A 80 -0.65 6.07 12.13
C ALA A 80 0.71 6.08 12.85
N GLY A 81 0.85 5.26 13.90
CA GLY A 81 2.12 5.13 14.62
C GLY A 81 3.22 4.53 13.75
N THR A 82 2.88 3.47 13.00
CA THR A 82 3.80 2.78 12.08
C THR A 82 4.28 3.69 10.97
N ALA A 83 3.37 4.39 10.29
CA ALA A 83 3.73 5.36 9.24
C ALA A 83 4.63 6.49 9.76
N GLY A 84 4.33 7.00 10.97
CA GLY A 84 5.16 8.02 11.62
C GLY A 84 6.59 7.56 11.89
N ARG A 85 6.77 6.32 12.37
CA ARG A 85 8.11 5.72 12.62
C ARG A 85 8.86 5.34 11.33
N LEU A 86 8.13 5.01 10.27
CA LEU A 86 8.70 4.78 8.94
C LEU A 86 9.07 6.09 8.23
N GLY A 87 8.46 7.22 8.61
CA GLY A 87 8.64 8.49 7.92
C GLY A 87 7.97 8.54 6.54
N ILE A 88 6.91 7.75 6.34
CA ILE A 88 6.17 7.64 5.06
C ILE A 88 4.70 8.06 5.26
N PRO A 89 3.98 8.45 4.20
CA PRO A 89 2.59 8.88 4.31
C PRO A 89 1.69 7.68 4.64
N LEU A 90 0.51 7.98 5.20
CA LEU A 90 -0.52 6.99 5.53
C LEU A 90 -1.82 7.35 4.81
N LEU A 91 -2.20 6.51 3.84
CA LEU A 91 -3.55 6.51 3.31
C LEU A 91 -4.45 5.67 4.23
N ARG A 92 -5.48 6.32 4.78
CA ARG A 92 -6.41 5.66 5.70
C ARG A 92 -7.50 4.90 4.95
N LEU A 93 -7.50 3.59 5.09
CA LEU A 93 -8.41 2.67 4.41
C LEU A 93 -8.64 1.41 5.27
N GLY A 94 -9.80 0.77 5.13
CA GLY A 94 -10.19 -0.38 5.96
C GLY A 94 -10.87 0.05 7.26
N PHE A 95 -10.89 -0.85 8.25
CA PHE A 95 -11.55 -0.62 9.53
C PHE A 95 -10.60 -0.82 10.72
N PRO A 96 -10.73 0.00 11.78
CA PRO A 96 -11.50 1.22 11.88
C PRO A 96 -10.71 2.46 11.39
N VAL A 97 -11.39 3.41 10.74
CA VAL A 97 -10.86 4.75 10.48
C VAL A 97 -11.58 5.76 11.38
N VAL A 98 -10.94 6.12 12.50
CA VAL A 98 -11.53 6.94 13.58
C VAL A 98 -11.02 8.38 13.60
N ASP A 99 -9.90 8.65 12.93
CA ASP A 99 -9.24 9.96 12.91
C ASP A 99 -9.53 10.78 11.63
N ARG A 100 -10.53 10.35 10.85
CA ARG A 100 -11.02 11.07 9.66
C ARG A 100 -12.54 11.09 9.62
N LEU A 101 -13.11 12.29 9.65
CA LEU A 101 -14.56 12.47 9.54
C LEU A 101 -15.05 12.01 8.16
N GLY A 102 -16.16 11.25 8.15
CA GLY A 102 -16.79 10.79 6.92
C GLY A 102 -16.07 9.65 6.21
N ALA A 103 -14.96 9.11 6.75
CA ALA A 103 -14.20 8.01 6.16
C ALA A 103 -15.07 6.77 5.87
N GLN A 104 -16.03 6.49 6.75
CA GLN A 104 -16.98 5.37 6.63
C GLN A 104 -17.99 5.55 5.48
N HIS A 105 -18.18 6.76 4.97
CA HIS A 105 -19.08 7.06 3.85
C HIS A 105 -18.36 7.07 2.50
N LEU A 106 -17.06 6.79 2.47
CA LEU A 106 -16.28 6.84 1.25
C LEU A 106 -16.47 5.56 0.44
N THR A 107 -17.03 5.69 -0.76
CA THR A 107 -17.08 4.58 -1.72
C THR A 107 -15.70 4.27 -2.26
N THR A 108 -15.29 3.00 -2.13
CA THR A 108 -13.99 2.47 -2.59
C THR A 108 -14.15 1.41 -3.69
N VAL A 109 -15.39 0.97 -3.96
CA VAL A 109 -15.71 -0.07 -4.96
C VAL A 109 -16.33 0.51 -6.24
N GLY A 110 -16.25 -0.26 -7.31
CA GLY A 110 -16.71 0.12 -8.64
C GLY A 110 -15.87 1.26 -9.24
N TYR A 111 -16.17 1.65 -10.48
CA TYR A 111 -15.31 2.57 -11.24
C TYR A 111 -15.01 3.89 -10.51
N ARG A 112 -16.04 4.51 -9.91
CA ARG A 112 -15.88 5.75 -9.14
C ARG A 112 -15.02 5.56 -7.88
N GLY A 113 -15.21 4.44 -7.18
CA GLY A 113 -14.42 4.12 -5.99
C GLY A 113 -12.97 3.82 -6.31
N SER A 114 -12.73 3.05 -7.38
CA SER A 114 -11.39 2.73 -7.86
C SER A 114 -10.61 3.98 -8.28
N LEU A 115 -11.21 4.85 -9.12
CA LEU A 115 -10.56 6.11 -9.51
C LEU A 115 -10.25 7.01 -8.31
N ARG A 116 -11.18 7.09 -7.37
CA ARG A 116 -10.97 7.84 -6.14
C ARG A 116 -9.77 7.30 -5.36
N LEU A 117 -9.66 5.99 -5.22
CA LEU A 117 -8.55 5.37 -4.50
C LEU A 117 -7.22 5.65 -5.20
N LEU A 118 -7.16 5.51 -6.52
CA LEU A 118 -5.97 5.86 -7.31
C LEU A 118 -5.56 7.31 -7.13
N PHE A 119 -6.51 8.26 -7.17
CA PHE A 119 -6.21 9.67 -6.93
C PHE A 119 -5.74 9.94 -5.51
N ALA A 120 -6.34 9.28 -4.51
CA ALA A 120 -5.94 9.44 -3.11
C ALA A 120 -4.49 8.97 -2.91
N VAL A 121 -4.15 7.79 -3.43
CA VAL A 121 -2.79 7.23 -3.38
C VAL A 121 -1.79 8.16 -4.08
N ALA A 122 -2.11 8.58 -5.31
CA ALA A 122 -1.23 9.47 -6.07
C ALA A 122 -1.00 10.81 -5.35
N ASN A 123 -2.04 11.39 -4.77
CA ASN A 123 -1.93 12.66 -4.05
C ASN A 123 -1.11 12.53 -2.76
N GLU A 124 -1.26 11.44 -2.01
CA GLU A 124 -0.41 11.19 -0.82
C GLU A 124 1.07 11.06 -1.20
N LEU A 125 1.37 10.38 -2.31
CA LEU A 125 2.74 10.24 -2.81
C LEU A 125 3.32 11.56 -3.33
N LEU A 126 2.51 12.39 -3.99
CA LEU A 126 2.93 13.70 -4.53
C LEU A 126 3.05 14.78 -3.46
N ALA A 127 2.32 14.66 -2.35
CA ALA A 127 2.39 15.63 -1.25
C ALA A 127 3.74 15.60 -0.52
N LEU A 128 4.52 14.52 -0.68
CA LEU A 128 5.87 14.44 -0.17
C LEU A 128 6.87 15.09 -1.13
N PRO A 129 7.75 15.99 -0.64
CA PRO A 129 8.85 16.49 -1.46
C PRO A 129 9.73 15.32 -1.92
N HIS A 130 10.14 15.35 -3.19
CA HIS A 130 10.86 14.30 -3.92
C HIS A 130 12.27 14.04 -3.30
N SER A 131 12.34 13.35 -2.16
CA SER A 131 13.59 13.15 -1.42
C SER A 131 13.83 11.73 -0.92
N ALA A 132 12.96 10.77 -1.22
CA ALA A 132 13.33 9.37 -1.03
C ALA A 132 14.21 8.93 -2.20
N PRO A 133 15.46 8.47 -1.97
CA PRO A 133 16.22 7.82 -3.03
C PRO A 133 15.44 6.58 -3.45
N THR A 134 15.03 6.52 -4.72
CA THR A 134 14.57 5.28 -5.32
C THR A 134 15.65 4.24 -5.06
N PRO A 135 15.38 3.15 -4.30
CA PRO A 135 16.36 2.09 -4.18
C PRO A 135 16.69 1.64 -5.60
N PRO A 136 17.97 1.41 -5.93
CA PRO A 136 18.35 1.06 -7.29
C PRO A 136 17.51 -0.14 -7.70
N THR A 137 16.72 0.02 -8.77
CA THR A 137 16.19 -1.13 -9.50
C THR A 137 17.40 -1.95 -9.89
N THR A 138 17.64 -3.08 -9.22
CA THR A 138 18.56 -4.09 -9.72
C THR A 138 17.92 -4.64 -10.98
N SER A 139 18.15 -3.96 -12.11
CA SER A 139 18.15 -4.59 -13.41
C SER A 139 19.22 -5.67 -13.31
N TRP A 140 18.80 -6.93 -13.37
CA TRP A 140 19.71 -8.00 -13.71
C TRP A 140 20.17 -7.72 -15.15
N GLU A 141 21.22 -6.93 -15.31
CA GLU A 141 21.99 -6.95 -16.53
C GLU A 141 23.02 -8.05 -16.37
N THR A 142 22.80 -9.17 -17.05
CA THR A 142 23.86 -10.13 -17.35
C THR A 142 24.91 -9.44 -18.21
N PRO A 143 26.18 -9.42 -17.78
CA PRO A 143 27.24 -10.13 -18.52
C PRO A 143 28.26 -10.79 -17.54
N CYS A 144 28.85 -11.96 -17.78
CA CYS A 144 29.28 -12.64 -19.01
C CYS A 144 28.78 -14.09 -19.12
#